data_AF-A0A7S3H3Z8-F1
#
_entry.id   AF-A0A7S3H3Z8-F1
#
_cell.length_a   1.000
_cell.length_b   1.000
_cell.length_c   1.000
_cell.angle_alpha   90.00
_cell.angle_beta   90.00
_cell.angle_gamma   90.00
#
_symmetry.space_group_name_H-M   'P 1'
#
loop_
_entity.id
_entity.type
_entity.pdbx_description
1 polymer ?
#
loop_
_entity_poly.entity_id
_entity_poly.type
_entity_poly.pdbx_seq_one_letter_code
_entity_poly.pdbx_strand_id
1 'polypeptide(L)'
;MYEGVFREDMFEEAEGLDHPYFQTKHESEKIVRQDCKVPWTVYRPAMVVGDSTTGEMDKIDGPYYFFKLIQRLRQLLPPWMPTVGLEGGRVNIVPVDFVVNALNVISHQPSIAKKCFHLVDPVGYRVGDVLDIFSRAAHAPRMNQL
;
A
#
# COMPACT_ATOMS: atom_id res chain seq x y z
N MET A 1 9.20 -10.43 -9.23
CA MET A 1 7.82 -10.04 -8.85
C MET A 1 6.86 -10.75 -9.79
N TYR A 2 5.78 -11.33 -9.27
CA TYR A 2 4.82 -12.13 -10.04
C TYR A 2 4.16 -11.30 -11.17
N GLU A 3 4.13 -11.84 -12.39
CA GLU A 3 3.46 -11.21 -13.53
C GLU A 3 1.97 -11.60 -13.55
N GLY A 4 1.10 -10.62 -13.28
CA GLY A 4 -0.36 -10.79 -13.33
C GLY A 4 -1.06 -10.60 -12.00
N VAL A 5 -2.20 -11.27 -11.81
CA VAL A 5 -3.02 -11.14 -10.59
C VAL A 5 -2.52 -12.11 -9.53
N PHE A 6 -1.93 -11.56 -8.47
CA PHE A 6 -1.50 -12.32 -7.30
C PHE A 6 -2.67 -12.50 -6.33
N ARG A 7 -3.08 -13.75 -6.08
CA ARG A 7 -4.19 -14.11 -5.19
C ARG A 7 -3.71 -14.54 -3.81
N GLU A 8 -4.64 -14.58 -2.87
CA GLU A 8 -4.40 -14.93 -1.47
C GLU A 8 -3.85 -16.36 -1.27
N ASP A 9 -4.18 -17.28 -2.18
CA ASP A 9 -3.74 -18.67 -2.18
C ASP A 9 -2.38 -18.91 -2.88
N MET A 10 -1.80 -17.89 -3.51
CA MET A 10 -0.60 -18.00 -4.35
C MET A 10 0.70 -17.78 -3.59
N PHE A 11 0.84 -18.36 -2.40
CA PHE A 11 2.04 -18.17 -1.57
C PHE A 11 3.33 -18.62 -2.29
N GLU A 12 3.34 -19.81 -2.90
CA GLU A 12 4.52 -20.40 -3.56
C GLU A 12 4.91 -19.68 -4.87
N GLU A 13 4.01 -18.89 -5.45
CA GLU A 13 4.23 -18.15 -6.71
C GLU A 13 4.99 -16.82 -6.48
N ALA A 14 5.34 -16.51 -5.23
CA ALA A 14 6.02 -15.28 -4.89
C ALA A 14 7.51 -15.34 -5.25
N GLU A 15 7.86 -14.90 -6.46
CA GLU A 15 9.23 -14.90 -6.98
C GLU A 15 9.88 -13.51 -7.05
N GLY A 16 11.22 -13.48 -7.07
CA GLY A 16 12.01 -12.25 -7.22
C GLY A 16 11.94 -11.32 -6.02
N LEU A 17 12.12 -11.87 -4.82
CA LEU A 17 12.11 -11.16 -3.53
C LEU A 17 13.50 -10.60 -3.17
N ASP A 18 14.10 -9.84 -4.08
CA ASP A 18 15.48 -9.33 -3.90
C ASP A 18 15.60 -8.26 -2.81
N HIS A 19 14.48 -7.63 -2.44
CA HIS A 19 14.46 -6.63 -1.38
C HIS A 19 14.39 -7.32 0.00
N PRO A 20 15.35 -7.07 0.93
CA PRO A 20 15.42 -7.75 2.22
C PRO A 20 14.12 -7.68 3.03
N TYR A 21 13.41 -6.55 2.99
CA TYR A 21 12.09 -6.43 3.63
C TYR A 21 11.08 -7.46 3.10
N PHE A 22 10.94 -7.62 1.78
CA PHE A 22 9.98 -8.58 1.22
C PHE A 22 10.38 -10.03 1.51
N GLN A 23 11.68 -10.32 1.44
CA GLN A 23 12.22 -11.63 1.82
C GLN A 23 11.89 -11.98 3.27
N THR A 24 12.16 -11.06 4.21
CA THR A 24 11.88 -11.32 5.64
C THR A 24 10.39 -11.56 5.90
N LYS A 25 9.49 -10.85 5.21
CA LYS A 25 8.04 -11.02 5.36
C LYS A 25 7.53 -12.32 4.75
N HIS A 26 8.05 -12.70 3.57
CA HIS A 26 7.71 -13.96 2.93
C HIS A 26 8.16 -15.17 3.76
N GLU A 27 9.40 -15.17 4.26
CA GLU A 27 9.90 -16.24 5.15
C GLU A 27 9.14 -16.30 6.48
N SER A 28 8.74 -15.14 7.04
CA SER A 28 7.89 -15.12 8.25
C SER A 28 6.54 -15.81 8.00
N GLU A 29 5.92 -15.53 6.84
CA GLU A 29 4.67 -16.18 6.46
C GLU A 29 4.86 -17.69 6.24
N LYS A 30 5.98 -18.10 5.63
CA LYS A 30 6.35 -19.52 5.45
C LYS A 30 6.39 -20.26 6.78
N ILE A 31 7.08 -19.70 7.77
CA ILE A 31 7.20 -20.28 9.12
C ILE A 31 5.82 -20.43 9.75
N VAL A 32 4.95 -19.42 9.63
CA VAL A 32 3.57 -19.52 10.15
C VAL A 32 2.80 -20.64 9.44
N ARG A 33 2.93 -20.77 8.12
CA ARG A 33 2.26 -21.82 7.34
C ARG A 33 2.72 -23.22 7.70
N GLN A 34 4.03 -23.41 7.93
CA GLN A 34 4.65 -24.72 8.12
C GLN A 34 4.68 -25.17 9.59
N ASP A 35 5.02 -24.25 10.50
CA ASP A 35 5.40 -24.61 11.88
C ASP A 35 4.36 -24.23 12.93
N CYS A 36 3.39 -23.38 12.60
CA CYS A 36 2.40 -22.91 13.57
C CYS A 36 1.40 -24.02 13.92
N LYS A 37 1.39 -24.41 15.21
CA LYS A 37 0.54 -25.48 15.74
C LYS A 37 -0.89 -25.03 16.07
N VAL A 38 -1.12 -23.72 16.16
CA VAL A 38 -2.43 -23.13 16.44
C VAL A 38 -3.08 -22.61 15.16
N PRO A 39 -4.41 -22.44 15.12
CA PRO A 39 -5.07 -21.79 13.99
C PRO A 39 -4.44 -20.41 13.74
N TRP A 40 -4.07 -20.15 12.49
CA TRP A 40 -3.48 -18.88 12.06
C TRP A 40 -4.24 -18.29 10.89
N THR A 41 -4.12 -16.98 10.71
CA THR A 41 -4.66 -16.25 9.56
C THR A 41 -3.65 -15.19 9.16
N VAL A 42 -3.35 -15.08 7.87
CA VAL A 42 -2.39 -14.12 7.33
C VAL A 42 -3.15 -12.93 6.76
N TYR A 43 -2.72 -11.72 7.11
CA TYR A 43 -3.25 -10.49 6.54
C TYR A 43 -2.12 -9.78 5.80
N ARG A 44 -2.31 -9.54 4.50
CA ARG A 44 -1.35 -8.85 3.64
C ARG A 44 -1.90 -7.46 3.32
N PRO A 45 -1.59 -6.45 4.14
CA PRO A 45 -2.00 -5.09 3.82
C PRO A 45 -1.21 -4.53 2.66
N ALA A 46 -1.84 -3.60 1.93
CA ALA A 46 -1.15 -2.68 1.04
C ALA A 46 -0.32 -1.67 1.84
N MET A 47 0.13 -0.60 1.17
CA MET A 47 0.87 0.47 1.83
C MET A 47 -0.04 1.24 2.79
N VAL A 48 0.20 1.09 4.09
CA VAL A 48 -0.64 1.68 5.14
C VAL A 48 -0.26 3.14 5.36
N VAL A 49 -1.26 4.02 5.37
CA VAL A 49 -1.13 5.45 5.68
C VAL A 49 -1.93 5.82 6.92
N GLY A 50 -1.84 7.09 7.34
CA GLY A 50 -2.53 7.61 8.52
C GLY A 50 -4.05 7.44 8.48
N ASP A 51 -4.68 7.73 9.61
CA ASP A 51 -6.13 7.63 9.79
C ASP A 51 -6.88 8.42 8.71
N SER A 52 -7.94 7.82 8.14
CA SER A 52 -8.70 8.42 7.04
C SER A 52 -9.38 9.75 7.39
N THR A 53 -9.62 10.01 8.68
CA THR A 53 -10.31 11.21 9.18
C THR A 53 -9.35 12.21 9.81
N THR A 54 -8.45 11.77 10.68
CA THR A 54 -7.52 12.66 11.41
C THR A 54 -6.16 12.82 10.74
N GLY A 55 -5.76 11.86 9.91
CA GLY A 55 -4.41 11.80 9.32
C GLY A 55 -3.32 11.39 10.32
N GLU A 56 -3.68 11.02 11.56
CA GLU A 56 -2.72 10.60 12.58
C GLU A 56 -2.01 9.30 12.18
N MET A 57 -0.72 9.21 12.51
CA MET A 57 0.12 8.08 12.13
C MET A 57 1.32 7.92 13.05
N ASP A 58 1.58 6.69 13.48
CA ASP A 58 2.66 6.37 14.42
C ASP A 58 4.06 6.33 13.79
N LYS A 59 4.16 6.23 12.46
CA LYS A 59 5.43 6.11 11.75
C LYS A 59 5.39 6.77 10.38
N ILE A 60 6.38 7.58 10.05
CA ILE A 60 6.61 8.03 8.67
C ILE A 60 7.33 6.90 7.92
N ASP A 61 6.60 6.02 7.24
CA ASP A 61 7.18 4.92 6.47
C ASP A 61 6.55 4.83 5.08
N GLY A 62 7.28 4.38 4.06
CA GLY A 62 6.74 4.06 2.73
C GLY A 62 6.40 5.27 1.86
N PRO A 63 5.12 5.64 1.65
CA PRO A 63 4.72 6.65 0.68
C PRO A 63 5.22 8.04 1.05
N TYR A 64 5.46 8.30 2.33
CA TYR A 64 5.93 9.60 2.82
C TYR A 64 7.35 9.95 2.36
N TYR A 65 8.17 8.98 1.93
CA TYR A 65 9.43 9.26 1.24
C TYR A 65 9.19 9.88 -0.15
N PHE A 66 8.11 9.52 -0.84
CA PHE A 66 7.72 10.20 -2.08
C PHE A 66 7.42 11.66 -1.82
N PHE A 67 6.88 12.05 -0.65
CA PHE A 67 6.66 13.47 -0.37
C PHE A 67 7.95 14.27 -0.36
N LYS A 68 9.07 13.74 0.15
CA LYS A 68 10.36 14.42 0.07
C LYS A 68 10.84 14.55 -1.39
N LEU A 69 10.60 13.53 -2.21
CA LEU A 69 10.89 13.57 -3.64
C LEU A 69 10.01 14.60 -4.37
N ILE A 70 8.71 14.60 -4.11
CA ILE A 70 7.72 15.54 -4.65
C ILE A 70 8.04 16.97 -4.22
N GLN A 71 8.39 17.19 -2.95
CA GLN A 71 8.82 18.50 -2.45
C GLN A 71 10.08 18.99 -3.17
N ARG A 72 11.08 18.13 -3.36
CA ARG A 72 12.29 18.48 -4.14
C ARG A 72 11.96 18.78 -5.60
N LEU A 73 11.11 17.99 -6.23
CA LEU A 73 10.66 18.25 -7.61
C LEU A 73 9.91 19.57 -7.70
N ARG A 74 9.03 19.90 -6.75
CA ARG A 74 8.34 21.20 -6.69
C ARG A 74 9.28 22.39 -6.47
N GLN A 75 10.40 22.19 -5.78
CA GLN A 75 11.43 23.23 -5.59
C GLN A 75 12.32 23.43 -6.82
N LEU A 76 12.49 22.38 -7.64
CA LEU A 76 13.35 22.39 -8.82
C LEU A 76 12.59 22.69 -10.12
N LEU A 77 11.29 22.40 -10.17
CA LEU A 77 10.47 22.54 -11.37
C LEU A 77 9.55 23.78 -11.29
N PRO A 78 9.45 24.58 -12.36
CA PRO A 78 8.54 25.72 -12.43
C PRO A 78 7.06 25.31 -12.25
N PRO A 79 6.21 26.15 -11.62
CA PRO A 79 4.79 25.83 -11.36
C PRO A 79 3.94 25.54 -12.61
N TRP A 80 4.41 25.95 -13.79
CA TRP A 80 3.74 25.78 -15.08
C TRP A 80 4.20 24.54 -15.84
N MET A 81 5.19 23.80 -15.32
CA MET A 81 5.70 22.61 -15.98
C MET A 81 4.71 21.45 -15.78
N PRO A 82 4.15 20.88 -16.86
CA PRO A 82 3.27 19.73 -16.75
C PRO A 82 4.04 18.56 -16.13
N THR A 83 3.46 17.86 -15.15
CA THR A 83 3.92 16.54 -14.67
C THR A 83 3.63 15.44 -15.71
N VAL A 84 3.78 15.77 -16.99
CA VAL A 84 3.62 14.86 -18.12
C VAL A 84 4.70 13.80 -18.00
N GLY A 85 4.27 12.58 -17.69
CA GLY A 85 5.14 11.42 -17.53
C GLY A 85 4.96 10.65 -16.22
N LEU A 86 4.18 11.16 -15.26
CA LEU A 86 3.78 10.38 -14.07
C LEU A 86 2.45 9.66 -14.27
N GLU A 87 2.27 9.01 -15.43
CA GLU A 87 1.48 7.76 -15.49
C GLU A 87 2.27 6.61 -14.82
N GLY A 88 2.95 6.91 -13.71
CA GLY A 88 3.71 5.97 -12.91
C GLY A 88 2.75 4.99 -12.27
N GLY A 89 3.17 3.72 -12.24
CA GLY A 89 2.36 2.55 -11.91
C GLY A 89 1.41 2.70 -10.72
N ARG A 90 0.32 1.92 -10.73
CA ARG A 90 -0.69 1.97 -9.67
C ARG A 90 -0.05 1.75 -8.30
N VAL A 91 -0.32 2.64 -7.36
CA VAL A 91 0.05 2.50 -5.96
C VAL A 91 -1.18 2.07 -5.17
N ASN A 92 -1.01 1.03 -4.36
CA ASN A 92 -2.06 0.56 -3.47
C ASN A 92 -1.83 1.16 -2.08
N ILE A 93 -2.73 2.04 -1.67
CA ILE A 93 -2.65 2.80 -0.42
C ILE A 93 -3.95 2.57 0.34
N VAL A 94 -3.84 2.20 1.61
CA VAL A 94 -4.99 1.98 2.49
C VAL A 94 -4.78 2.70 3.82
N PRO A 95 -5.79 3.35 4.40
CA PRO A 95 -5.63 4.04 5.67
C PRO A 95 -5.64 3.03 6.83
N VAL A 96 -4.99 3.39 7.94
CA VAL A 96 -4.80 2.46 9.08
C VAL A 96 -6.11 2.00 9.71
N ASP A 97 -7.10 2.90 9.80
CA ASP A 97 -8.43 2.61 10.32
C ASP A 97 -9.15 1.56 9.46
N PHE A 98 -8.99 1.59 8.13
CA PHE A 98 -9.48 0.53 7.25
C PHE A 98 -8.85 -0.82 7.59
N VAL A 99 -7.51 -0.87 7.74
CA VAL A 99 -6.79 -2.12 8.05
C VAL A 99 -7.25 -2.69 9.40
N VAL A 100 -7.35 -1.84 10.41
CA VAL A 100 -7.82 -2.23 11.76
C VAL A 100 -9.26 -2.72 11.73
N ASN A 101 -10.16 -2.00 11.05
CA ASN A 101 -11.56 -2.39 10.92
C ASN A 101 -11.71 -3.72 10.18
N ALA A 102 -10.96 -3.93 9.09
CA ALA A 102 -10.98 -5.18 8.34
C ALA A 102 -10.46 -6.36 9.19
N LEU A 103 -9.34 -6.18 9.90
CA LEU A 103 -8.82 -7.17 10.84
C LEU A 103 -9.84 -7.53 11.91
N ASN A 104 -10.48 -6.52 12.51
CA ASN A 104 -11.48 -6.74 13.54
C ASN A 104 -12.67 -7.55 13.00
N VAL A 105 -13.20 -7.20 11.84
CA VAL A 105 -14.34 -7.92 11.24
C VAL A 105 -13.96 -9.34 10.83
N ILE A 106 -12.83 -9.53 10.14
CA ILE A 106 -12.41 -10.82 9.59
C ILE A 106 -12.03 -11.77 10.71
N SER A 107 -11.30 -11.32 11.73
CA SER A 107 -10.82 -12.17 12.84
C SER A 107 -11.95 -12.83 13.65
N HIS A 108 -13.16 -12.25 13.63
CA HIS A 108 -14.34 -12.80 14.31
C HIS A 108 -15.19 -13.69 13.39
N GLN A 109 -14.85 -13.85 12.11
CA GLN A 109 -15.62 -14.72 11.22
C GLN A 109 -15.34 -16.20 11.49
N PRO A 110 -16.36 -17.07 11.33
CA PRO A 110 -16.13 -18.52 11.37
C PRO A 110 -15.23 -18.95 10.19
N SER A 111 -14.45 -20.01 10.39
CA SER A 111 -13.69 -20.67 9.31
C SER A 111 -12.64 -19.78 8.61
N ILE A 112 -11.94 -18.92 9.37
CA ILE A 112 -10.79 -18.13 8.89
C ILE A 112 -9.43 -18.78 9.09
N ALA A 113 -9.41 -19.94 9.77
CA ALA A 113 -8.19 -20.68 10.03
C ALA A 113 -7.50 -21.10 8.73
N LYS A 114 -6.17 -20.94 8.69
CA LYS A 114 -5.28 -21.24 7.57
C LYS A 114 -5.62 -20.48 6.27
N LYS A 115 -6.25 -19.32 6.39
CA LYS A 115 -6.54 -18.42 5.26
C LYS A 115 -5.61 -17.22 5.22
N CYS A 116 -5.53 -16.62 4.05
CA CYS A 116 -4.85 -15.36 3.80
C CYS A 116 -5.86 -14.35 3.25
N PHE A 117 -5.71 -13.08 3.64
CA PHE A 117 -6.56 -11.98 3.16
C PHE A 117 -5.72 -10.81 2.67
N HIS A 118 -6.05 -10.26 1.52
CA HIS A 118 -5.46 -9.03 0.98
C HIS A 118 -6.24 -7.82 1.50
N LEU A 119 -5.60 -7.00 2.35
CA LEU A 119 -6.18 -5.77 2.88
C LEU A 119 -5.73 -4.60 2.00
N VAL A 120 -6.33 -4.53 0.82
CA VAL A 120 -5.89 -3.66 -0.28
C VAL A 120 -7.08 -2.90 -0.87
N ASP A 121 -6.81 -1.78 -1.54
CA ASP A 121 -7.80 -1.12 -2.40
C ASP A 121 -7.93 -1.93 -3.72
N PRO A 122 -9.11 -2.46 -4.09
CA PRO A 122 -9.29 -3.27 -5.30
C PRO A 122 -9.07 -2.49 -6.60
N VAL A 123 -9.21 -1.16 -6.57
CA VAL A 123 -8.99 -0.29 -7.73
C VAL A 123 -7.55 0.24 -7.72
N GLY A 124 -7.09 0.66 -6.54
CA GLY A 124 -5.79 1.31 -6.35
C GLY A 124 -5.74 2.70 -7.00
N TYR A 125 -4.81 3.55 -6.53
CA TYR A 125 -4.68 4.92 -7.03
C TYR A 125 -3.58 4.99 -8.10
N ARG A 126 -3.77 5.83 -9.12
CA ARG A 126 -2.63 6.21 -9.96
C ARG A 126 -1.76 7.18 -9.18
N VAL A 127 -0.45 7.16 -9.41
CA VAL A 127 0.47 8.12 -8.78
C VAL A 127 0.02 9.56 -9.07
N GLY A 128 -0.48 9.83 -10.28
CA GLY A 128 -1.07 11.12 -10.65
C GLY A 128 -2.26 11.54 -9.78
N ASP A 129 -3.16 10.60 -9.44
CA ASP A 129 -4.34 10.89 -8.60
C ASP A 129 -3.92 11.23 -7.17
N VAL A 130 -2.94 10.49 -6.63
CA VAL A 130 -2.35 10.75 -5.31
C VAL A 130 -1.68 12.12 -5.27
N LEU A 131 -0.95 12.49 -6.33
CA LEU A 131 -0.33 13.82 -6.47
C LEU A 131 -1.35 14.95 -6.57
N ASP A 132 -2.45 14.75 -7.30
CA ASP A 132 -3.53 15.72 -7.39
C ASP A 132 -4.22 15.90 -6.03
N ILE A 133 -4.51 14.81 -5.31
CA ILE A 133 -5.06 14.85 -3.94
C ILE A 133 -4.14 15.66 -3.01
N PHE A 134 -2.83 15.39 -3.03
CA PHE A 134 -1.87 16.15 -2.22
C PHE A 134 -1.75 17.61 -2.66
N SER A 135 -1.84 17.91 -3.94
CA SER A 135 -1.78 19.28 -4.45
C SER A 135 -3.00 20.09 -4.01
N ARG A 136 -4.20 19.50 -4.05
CA ARG A 136 -5.43 20.10 -3.51
C ARG A 136 -5.35 20.34 -2.01
N ALA A 137 -4.88 19.36 -1.24
CA ALA A 137 -4.74 19.49 0.20
C ALA A 137 -3.70 20.57 0.59
N ALA A 138 -2.60 20.66 -0.16
CA ALA A 138 -1.51 21.62 0.09
C ALA A 138 -1.75 23.03 -0.49
N HIS A 139 -2.97 23.34 -0.98
CA HIS A 139 -3.31 24.62 -1.62
C HIS A 139 -2.37 24.97 -2.79
N ALA A 140 -1.90 23.96 -3.52
CA ALA A 140 -1.12 24.12 -4.74
C ALA A 140 -2.06 24.29 -5.97
N PRO A 141 -1.62 24.99 -7.04
CA PRO A 141 -2.48 25.27 -8.20
C PRO A 141 -3.00 23.97 -8.84
N ARG A 142 -4.27 23.99 -9.26
CA ARG A 142 -4.97 22.86 -9.89
C ARG A 142 -4.21 22.39 -11.14
N MET A 143 -3.98 21.08 -11.25
CA MET A 143 -3.65 20.50 -12.55
C MET A 143 -4.95 20.38 -13.35
N ASN A 144 -5.12 21.25 -14.34
CA ASN A 144 -6.16 21.05 -15.36
C ASN A 144 -5.75 19.88 -16.24
N GLN A 145 -6.56 18.81 -16.25
CA GLN A 145 -6.56 17.86 -17.36
C GLN A 145 -7.16 18.56 -18.59
N LEU A 146 -6.41 18.57 -19.68
CA LEU A 146 -6.92 18.78 -21.03
C LEU A 146 -7.37 17.43 -21.61
#